data_AF-A0A9C7SDU3-F1
#
_entry.id   AF-A0A9C7SDU3-F1
#
_cell.length_a   1.000
_cell.length_b   1.000
_cell.length_c   1.000
_cell.angle_alpha   90.00
_cell.angle_beta   90.00
_cell.angle_gamma   90.00
#
_symmetry.space_group_name_H-M   'P 1'
#
loop_
_entity.id
_entity.type
_entity.pdbx_description
1 polymer ?
#
loop_
_entity_poly.entity_id
_entity_poly.type
_entity_poly.pdbx_seq_one_letter_code
_entity_poly.pdbx_strand_id
1 'polypeptide(L)'
;IDGEDSPLWGKELVWIDDPVAVFFLHIQGSGRIQMDDGSIMAVGYADQNGQPYTSIGKILIERGEIPREDISLFTIRQWLKDHPQQAQALLEKNRSYIFFQSRENTDENPRGSLNIPLTPSRSIAVDPINIPLGSPVWLHTSYPGEPDGSLQRLTFAQDTGGAIKGYARADMFWGNGEMAEKLAGKMKQEAELYVLVPQDK
;
A
#
# COMPACT_ATOMS: atom_id res chain seq x y z
N ILE A 1 1.44 -2.14 22.12
CA ILE A 1 2.77 -2.01 21.51
C ILE A 1 3.64 -1.21 22.47
N ASP A 2 3.22 0.00 22.83
CA ASP A 2 3.92 0.87 23.79
C ASP A 2 3.51 0.63 25.26
N GLY A 3 3.28 -0.63 25.64
CA GLY A 3 2.91 -1.00 27.01
C GLY A 3 4.15 -1.18 27.91
N GLU A 4 3.93 -1.26 29.24
CA GLU A 4 5.02 -1.40 30.22
C GLU A 4 5.94 -2.60 29.93
N ASP A 5 5.38 -3.72 29.48
CA ASP A 5 6.13 -4.94 29.14
C ASP A 5 7.07 -4.78 27.93
N SER A 6 7.01 -3.66 27.21
CA SER A 6 7.87 -3.31 26.07
C SER A 6 8.10 -4.48 25.10
N PRO A 7 7.02 -5.12 24.59
CA PRO A 7 7.12 -6.41 23.88
C PRO A 7 7.94 -6.36 22.58
N LEU A 8 8.28 -5.16 22.09
CA LEU A 8 9.10 -4.97 20.89
C LEU A 8 10.59 -4.79 21.16
N TRP A 9 11.01 -4.65 22.42
CA TRP A 9 12.41 -4.41 22.76
C TRP A 9 13.32 -5.54 22.25
N GLY A 10 14.34 -5.19 21.47
CA GLY A 10 15.28 -6.16 20.87
C GLY A 10 14.70 -6.92 19.67
N LYS A 11 13.56 -6.48 19.14
CA LYS A 11 12.92 -7.01 17.92
C LYS A 11 12.98 -6.02 16.74
N GLU A 12 13.77 -4.97 16.88
CA GLU A 12 13.94 -3.96 15.85
C GLU A 12 14.71 -4.56 14.65
N LEU A 13 14.23 -4.31 13.44
CA LEU A 13 14.91 -4.74 12.21
C LEU A 13 15.95 -3.72 11.75
N VAL A 14 15.57 -2.44 11.75
CA VAL A 14 16.37 -1.32 11.26
C VAL A 14 15.77 -0.01 11.78
N TRP A 15 16.61 1.01 11.93
CA TRP A 15 16.21 2.36 12.31
C TRP A 15 16.21 3.25 11.06
N ILE A 16 15.14 4.01 10.85
CA ILE A 16 14.97 4.94 9.73
C ILE A 16 14.74 6.34 10.32
N ASP A 17 15.40 7.33 9.74
CA ASP A 17 15.41 8.72 10.20
C ASP A 17 14.18 9.54 9.77
N ASP A 18 13.47 9.12 8.72
CA ASP A 18 12.23 9.73 8.26
C ASP A 18 10.97 8.96 8.74
N PRO A 19 10.25 9.46 9.77
CA PRO A 19 9.03 8.83 10.26
C PRO A 19 7.89 8.86 9.22
N VAL A 20 7.90 9.81 8.28
CA VAL A 20 6.93 9.85 7.18
C VAL A 20 7.23 8.69 6.22
N ALA A 21 8.49 8.46 5.87
CA ALA A 21 8.88 7.30 5.05
C ALA A 21 8.48 5.97 5.72
N VAL A 22 8.71 5.83 7.02
CA VAL A 22 8.28 4.66 7.82
C VAL A 22 6.76 4.47 7.75
N PHE A 23 5.99 5.54 7.90
CA PHE A 23 4.53 5.48 7.81
C PHE A 23 4.04 5.03 6.43
N PHE A 24 4.64 5.54 5.35
CA PHE A 24 4.29 5.08 4.01
C PHE A 24 4.72 3.64 3.74
N LEU A 25 5.86 3.21 4.31
CA LEU A 25 6.26 1.80 4.28
C LEU A 25 5.20 0.90 4.94
N HIS A 26 4.60 1.33 6.05
CA HIS A 26 3.47 0.64 6.68
C HIS A 26 2.24 0.56 5.77
N ILE A 27 1.90 1.64 5.06
CA ILE A 27 0.78 1.64 4.11
C ILE A 27 1.03 0.66 2.96
N GLN A 28 2.25 0.59 2.44
CA GLN A 28 2.61 -0.29 1.32
C GLN A 28 2.82 -1.75 1.75
N GLY A 29 3.14 -2.01 3.02
CA GLY A 29 3.38 -3.34 3.57
C GLY A 29 4.70 -3.99 3.14
N SER A 30 5.48 -3.37 2.27
CA SER A 30 6.81 -3.84 1.84
C SER A 30 7.64 -2.70 1.27
N GLY A 31 8.96 -2.87 1.23
CA GLY A 31 9.85 -1.84 0.69
C GLY A 31 11.30 -2.25 0.61
N ARG A 32 12.12 -1.31 0.12
CA ARG A 32 13.58 -1.41 0.04
C ARG A 32 14.16 -0.23 0.79
N ILE A 33 15.10 -0.51 1.69
CA ILE A 33 15.74 0.46 2.57
C ILE A 33 17.20 0.53 2.14
N GLN A 34 17.65 1.73 1.80
CA GLN A 34 19.07 1.98 1.54
C GLN A 34 19.76 2.23 2.88
N MET A 35 20.76 1.42 3.17
CA MET A 35 21.56 1.51 4.39
C MET A 35 22.67 2.57 4.23
N ASP A 36 23.27 2.99 5.35
CA ASP A 36 24.34 4.00 5.37
C ASP A 36 25.57 3.59 4.54
N ASP A 37 25.83 2.28 4.40
CA ASP A 37 26.92 1.73 3.58
C ASP A 37 26.56 1.60 2.09
N GLY A 38 25.35 2.03 1.70
CA GLY A 38 24.82 1.94 0.34
C GLY A 38 24.21 0.58 -0.02
N SER A 39 24.25 -0.41 0.86
CA SER A 39 23.56 -1.69 0.64
C SER A 39 22.03 -1.52 0.71
N ILE A 40 21.30 -2.48 0.15
CA ILE A 40 19.83 -2.46 0.12
C ILE A 40 19.29 -3.60 0.97
N MET A 41 18.50 -3.26 2.00
CA MET A 41 17.70 -4.21 2.75
C MET A 41 16.28 -4.23 2.19
N ALA A 42 15.81 -5.40 1.71
CA ALA A 42 14.41 -5.57 1.36
C ALA A 42 13.62 -6.05 2.57
N VAL A 43 12.44 -5.46 2.79
CA VAL A 43 11.52 -5.84 3.86
C VAL A 43 10.14 -6.13 3.29
N GLY A 44 9.42 -7.06 3.89
CA GLY A 44 8.05 -7.40 3.55
C GLY A 44 7.19 -7.59 4.79
N TYR A 45 5.87 -7.59 4.59
CA TYR A 45 4.88 -7.84 5.63
C TYR A 45 5.17 -9.17 6.34
N ALA A 46 5.15 -9.14 7.67
CA ALA A 46 5.20 -10.32 8.52
C ALA A 46 3.87 -10.49 9.26
N ASP A 47 3.39 -9.44 9.92
CA ASP A 47 2.12 -9.46 10.64
C ASP A 47 1.58 -8.03 10.90
N GLN A 48 0.44 -7.90 11.59
CA GLN A 48 -0.11 -6.63 12.02
C GLN A 48 -0.77 -6.73 13.40
N ASN A 49 -0.95 -5.60 14.05
CA ASN A 49 -1.54 -5.53 15.40
C ASN A 49 -3.08 -5.71 15.45
N GLY A 50 -3.72 -5.99 14.32
CA GLY A 50 -5.17 -6.21 14.20
C GLY A 50 -6.05 -4.96 14.37
N GLN A 51 -5.48 -3.77 14.59
CA GLN A 51 -6.24 -2.53 14.68
C GLN A 51 -6.67 -2.04 13.30
N PRO A 52 -7.84 -1.38 13.18
CA PRO A 52 -8.31 -0.87 11.90
C PRO A 52 -7.39 0.23 11.35
N TYR A 53 -7.26 0.26 10.02
CA TYR A 53 -6.57 1.33 9.32
C TYR A 53 -7.38 2.64 9.37
N THR A 54 -6.73 3.74 9.74
CA THR A 54 -7.29 5.09 9.65
C THR A 54 -6.62 5.86 8.52
N SER A 55 -7.41 6.33 7.55
CA SER A 55 -6.90 7.18 6.47
C SER A 55 -6.60 8.59 6.95
N ILE A 56 -5.31 8.93 7.10
CA ILE A 56 -4.89 10.31 7.42
C ILE A 56 -5.28 11.31 6.32
N GLY A 57 -5.34 10.86 5.06
CA GLY A 57 -5.79 11.68 3.95
C GLY A 57 -7.25 12.10 4.10
N LYS A 58 -8.11 11.21 4.61
CA LYS A 58 -9.51 11.55 4.93
C LYS A 58 -9.58 12.60 6.05
N ILE A 59 -8.75 12.45 7.08
CA ILE A 59 -8.69 13.42 8.19
C ILE A 59 -8.27 14.81 7.68
N LEU A 60 -7.29 14.88 6.79
CA LEU A 60 -6.84 16.16 6.21
C LEU A 60 -7.94 16.85 5.39
N ILE A 61 -8.74 16.07 4.65
CA ILE A 61 -9.91 16.60 3.93
C ILE A 61 -10.96 17.12 4.92
N GLU A 62 -11.27 16.35 5.97
CA GLU A 62 -12.27 16.74 6.98
C GLU A 62 -11.87 18.00 7.76
N ARG A 63 -10.57 18.24 7.93
CA ARG A 63 -10.03 19.47 8.53
C ARG A 63 -9.99 20.65 7.56
N GLY A 64 -10.20 20.43 6.26
CA GLY A 64 -10.06 21.48 5.24
C GLY A 64 -8.60 21.82 4.90
N GLU A 65 -7.64 20.99 5.30
CA GLU A 65 -6.21 21.21 5.09
C GLU A 65 -5.77 20.92 3.65
N ILE A 66 -6.43 19.93 3.02
CA ILE A 66 -6.21 19.57 1.62
C ILE A 66 -7.57 19.28 0.97
N PRO A 67 -7.90 19.92 -0.17
CA PRO A 67 -9.12 19.62 -0.92
C PRO A 67 -9.21 18.14 -1.34
N ARG A 68 -10.43 17.63 -1.49
CA ARG A 68 -10.67 16.21 -1.81
C ARG A 68 -10.12 15.83 -3.19
N GLU A 69 -10.21 16.77 -4.13
CA GLU A 69 -9.70 16.68 -5.49
C GLU A 69 -8.17 16.59 -5.52
N ASP A 70 -7.49 17.28 -4.60
CA ASP A 70 -6.02 17.40 -4.57
C ASP A 70 -5.34 16.39 -3.65
N ILE A 71 -6.10 15.68 -2.80
CA ILE A 71 -5.52 14.71 -1.86
C ILE A 71 -4.76 13.62 -2.63
N SER A 72 -3.50 13.40 -2.33
CA SER A 72 -2.70 12.36 -2.97
C SER A 72 -1.56 11.96 -2.04
N LEU A 73 -0.88 10.87 -2.35
CA LEU A 73 0.31 10.48 -1.60
C LEU A 73 1.35 11.63 -1.57
N PHE A 74 1.51 12.35 -2.68
CA PHE A 74 2.43 13.48 -2.79
C PHE A 74 1.99 14.68 -1.94
N THR A 75 0.72 15.08 -2.00
CA THR A 75 0.23 16.24 -1.23
C THR A 75 0.17 15.95 0.27
N ILE A 76 -0.12 14.70 0.67
CA ILE A 76 -0.05 14.27 2.08
C ILE A 76 1.40 14.31 2.58
N ARG A 77 2.37 13.79 1.81
CA ARG A 77 3.79 13.86 2.17
C ARG A 77 4.26 15.31 2.32
N GLN A 78 3.85 16.17 1.39
CA GLN A 78 4.18 17.59 1.44
C GLN A 78 3.60 18.25 2.70
N TRP A 79 2.31 18.04 2.98
CA TRP A 79 1.67 18.59 4.17
C TRP A 79 2.36 18.14 5.47
N LEU A 80 2.76 16.87 5.58
CA LEU A 80 3.48 16.36 6.74
C LEU A 80 4.85 17.02 6.92
N LYS A 81 5.56 17.30 5.82
CA LYS A 81 6.84 18.04 5.84
C LYS A 81 6.66 19.50 6.24
N ASP A 82 5.59 20.13 5.78
CA ASP A 82 5.30 21.55 6.06
C ASP A 82 4.74 21.77 7.47
N HIS A 83 4.19 20.73 8.12
CA HIS A 83 3.59 20.79 9.46
C HIS A 83 4.22 19.79 10.45
N PRO A 84 5.54 19.85 10.70
CA PRO A 84 6.24 18.84 11.51
C PRO A 84 5.72 18.72 12.94
N GLN A 85 5.24 19.83 13.52
CA GLN A 85 4.65 19.85 14.87
C GLN A 85 3.32 19.10 14.97
N GLN A 86 2.58 18.98 13.85
CA GLN A 86 1.28 18.31 13.80
C GLN A 86 1.38 16.90 13.20
N ALA A 87 2.46 16.62 12.45
CA ALA A 87 2.66 15.38 11.73
C ALA A 87 2.54 14.18 12.66
N GLN A 88 3.27 14.15 13.78
CA GLN A 88 3.25 13.02 14.72
C GLN A 88 1.82 12.70 15.20
N ALA A 89 1.10 13.70 15.72
CA ALA A 89 -0.26 13.51 16.24
C ALA A 89 -1.26 13.08 15.15
N LEU A 90 -1.01 13.42 13.87
CA LEU A 90 -1.80 12.94 12.74
C LEU A 90 -1.47 11.48 12.39
N LEU A 91 -0.19 11.11 12.33
CA LEU A 91 0.25 9.74 12.05
C LEU A 91 -0.30 8.76 13.10
N GLU A 92 -0.26 9.15 14.38
CA GLU A 92 -0.78 8.38 15.51
C GLU A 92 -2.31 8.14 15.47
N LYS A 93 -3.06 8.83 14.59
CA LYS A 93 -4.48 8.52 14.37
C LYS A 93 -4.68 7.17 13.68
N ASN A 94 -3.69 6.69 12.93
CA ASN A 94 -3.71 5.34 12.41
C ASN A 94 -3.19 4.37 13.48
N ARG A 95 -4.11 3.64 14.12
CA ARG A 95 -3.75 2.64 15.13
C ARG A 95 -3.26 1.33 14.52
N SER A 96 -3.47 1.11 13.22
CA SER A 96 -2.93 -0.04 12.49
C SER A 96 -1.42 0.05 12.44
N TYR A 97 -0.74 -1.02 12.87
CA TYR A 97 0.71 -1.13 12.89
C TYR A 97 1.13 -2.43 12.22
N ILE A 98 2.15 -2.35 11.37
CA ILE A 98 2.62 -3.44 10.51
C ILE A 98 3.99 -3.88 11.01
N PHE A 99 4.14 -5.19 11.20
CA PHE A 99 5.41 -5.82 11.51
C PHE A 99 6.01 -6.37 10.23
N PHE A 100 7.31 -6.21 10.10
CA PHE A 100 8.05 -6.60 8.90
C PHE A 100 8.98 -7.78 9.19
N GLN A 101 9.44 -8.40 8.13
CA GLN A 101 10.56 -9.34 8.12
C GLN A 101 11.51 -8.97 6.98
N SER A 102 12.79 -9.28 7.15
CA SER A 102 13.78 -9.13 6.08
C SER A 102 13.50 -10.12 4.95
N ARG A 103 13.84 -9.73 3.73
CA ARG A 103 13.75 -10.57 2.54
C ARG A 103 15.16 -10.78 2.00
N GLU A 104 15.56 -12.04 1.86
CA GLU A 104 16.90 -12.41 1.37
C GLU A 104 17.10 -12.00 -0.09
N ASN A 105 16.09 -12.26 -0.94
CA ASN A 105 16.12 -11.88 -2.34
C ASN A 105 15.58 -10.46 -2.52
N THR A 106 16.49 -9.51 -2.66
CA THR A 106 16.13 -8.09 -2.86
C THR A 106 15.56 -7.83 -4.26
N ASP A 107 15.84 -8.68 -5.25
CA ASP A 107 15.37 -8.54 -6.63
C ASP A 107 13.98 -9.12 -6.87
N GLU A 108 13.50 -10.01 -6.00
CA GLU A 108 12.15 -10.53 -6.06
C GLU A 108 11.13 -9.44 -5.69
N ASN A 109 10.04 -9.33 -6.46
CA ASN A 109 8.92 -8.46 -6.10
C ASN A 109 8.30 -8.86 -4.75
N PRO A 110 7.69 -7.92 -4.02
CA PRO A 110 7.03 -8.24 -2.75
C PRO A 110 6.00 -9.36 -2.92
N ARG A 111 5.83 -10.15 -1.86
CA ARG A 111 4.84 -11.22 -1.83
C ARG A 111 3.53 -10.67 -1.27
N GLY A 112 2.43 -10.88 -1.98
CA GLY A 112 1.10 -10.50 -1.49
C GLY A 112 0.55 -11.52 -0.49
N SER A 113 -0.69 -11.35 -0.07
CA SER A 113 -1.38 -12.24 0.88
C SER A 113 -1.46 -13.72 0.48
N LEU A 114 -1.30 -14.06 -0.81
CA LEU A 114 -1.15 -15.46 -1.27
C LEU A 114 0.25 -16.05 -1.06
N ASN A 115 1.17 -15.28 -0.47
CA ASN A 115 2.58 -15.62 -0.29
C ASN A 115 3.31 -15.95 -1.61
N ILE A 116 2.89 -15.33 -2.72
CA ILE A 116 3.54 -15.42 -4.03
C ILE A 116 4.01 -14.04 -4.47
N PRO A 117 5.13 -13.92 -5.21
CA PRO A 117 5.60 -12.63 -5.70
C PRO A 117 4.57 -11.95 -6.60
N LEU A 118 4.34 -10.67 -6.34
CA LEU A 118 3.45 -9.86 -7.17
C LEU A 118 4.10 -9.59 -8.53
N THR A 119 3.28 -9.66 -9.56
CA THR A 119 3.65 -9.37 -10.94
C THR A 119 3.22 -7.94 -11.25
N PRO A 120 4.16 -7.03 -11.58
CA PRO A 120 3.85 -5.65 -11.92
C PRO A 120 2.77 -5.61 -12.99
N SER A 121 1.82 -4.70 -12.82
CA SER A 121 0.78 -4.46 -13.81
C SER A 121 -0.17 -5.66 -14.05
N ARG A 122 -0.08 -6.73 -13.25
CA ARG A 122 -0.89 -7.96 -13.35
C ARG A 122 -1.45 -8.45 -12.01
N SER A 123 -0.87 -8.05 -10.89
CA SER A 123 -1.42 -8.35 -9.56
C SER A 123 -2.26 -7.20 -9.05
N ILE A 124 -3.40 -7.55 -8.44
CA ILE A 124 -4.24 -6.59 -7.74
C ILE A 124 -4.49 -7.04 -6.29
N ALA A 125 -4.56 -6.07 -5.38
CA ALA A 125 -5.11 -6.25 -4.06
C ALA A 125 -6.63 -6.05 -4.12
N VAL A 126 -7.38 -6.93 -3.45
CA VAL A 126 -8.86 -6.92 -3.44
C VAL A 126 -9.41 -7.13 -2.03
N ASP A 127 -10.72 -6.97 -1.88
CA ASP A 127 -11.43 -7.43 -0.68
C ASP A 127 -11.72 -8.94 -0.81
N PRO A 128 -11.07 -9.81 -0.02
CA PRO A 128 -11.19 -11.27 -0.16
C PRO A 128 -12.58 -11.79 0.21
N ILE A 129 -13.42 -11.00 0.89
CA ILE A 129 -14.82 -11.33 1.16
C ILE A 129 -15.63 -11.36 -0.15
N ASN A 130 -15.30 -10.48 -1.10
CA ASN A 130 -16.06 -10.29 -2.34
C ASN A 130 -15.38 -10.94 -3.55
N ILE A 131 -14.05 -10.90 -3.62
CA ILE A 131 -13.27 -11.48 -4.71
C ILE A 131 -12.28 -12.48 -4.10
N PRO A 132 -12.49 -13.79 -4.27
CA PRO A 132 -11.59 -14.80 -3.72
C PRO A 132 -10.16 -14.61 -4.22
N LEU A 133 -9.18 -14.74 -3.33
CA LEU A 133 -7.78 -14.72 -3.72
C LEU A 133 -7.48 -15.86 -4.70
N GLY A 134 -6.63 -15.57 -5.68
CA GLY A 134 -6.28 -16.44 -6.79
C GLY A 134 -7.18 -16.26 -8.02
N SER A 135 -8.30 -15.55 -7.89
CA SER A 135 -9.22 -15.33 -9.00
C SER A 135 -8.56 -14.54 -10.13
N PRO A 136 -8.69 -14.97 -11.40
CA PRO A 136 -8.43 -14.11 -12.54
C PRO A 136 -9.52 -13.04 -12.62
N VAL A 137 -9.12 -11.78 -12.83
CA VAL A 137 -10.03 -10.64 -12.90
C VAL A 137 -9.71 -9.85 -14.17
N TRP A 138 -10.69 -9.64 -15.04
CA TRP A 138 -10.55 -8.67 -16.12
C TRP A 138 -10.77 -7.27 -15.55
N LEU A 139 -9.74 -6.44 -15.62
CA LEU A 139 -9.76 -5.04 -15.21
C LEU A 139 -9.98 -4.17 -16.44
N HIS A 140 -10.99 -3.30 -16.39
CA HIS A 140 -11.22 -2.24 -17.35
C HIS A 140 -11.26 -0.89 -16.62
N THR A 141 -10.31 -0.02 -16.95
CA THR A 141 -10.15 1.31 -16.34
C THR A 141 -9.37 2.22 -17.30
N SER A 142 -8.85 3.36 -16.83
CA SER A 142 -7.95 4.25 -17.57
C SER A 142 -6.56 4.34 -16.92
N TYR A 143 -5.56 4.77 -17.68
CA TYR A 143 -4.25 5.09 -17.13
C TYR A 143 -4.34 6.34 -16.23
N PRO A 144 -3.61 6.37 -15.12
CA PRO A 144 -3.60 7.54 -14.24
C PRO A 144 -2.98 8.75 -14.95
N GLY A 145 -3.74 9.84 -15.06
CA GLY A 145 -3.33 11.06 -15.76
C GLY A 145 -3.55 11.05 -17.28
N GLU A 146 -4.12 9.99 -17.83
CA GLU A 146 -4.48 9.88 -19.24
C GLU A 146 -5.96 9.47 -19.35
N PRO A 147 -6.92 10.42 -19.29
CA PRO A 147 -8.35 10.10 -19.27
C PRO A 147 -8.83 9.27 -20.47
N ASP A 148 -8.25 9.54 -21.65
CA ASP A 148 -8.55 8.79 -22.89
C ASP A 148 -7.69 7.52 -23.05
N GLY A 149 -6.70 7.33 -22.17
CA GLY A 149 -5.81 6.17 -22.17
C GLY A 149 -6.50 4.98 -21.54
N SER A 150 -7.12 4.12 -22.35
CA SER A 150 -7.76 2.90 -21.85
C SER A 150 -6.72 1.92 -21.29
N LEU A 151 -7.02 1.37 -20.11
CA LEU A 151 -6.27 0.31 -19.45
C LEU A 151 -7.17 -0.91 -19.29
N GLN A 152 -7.01 -1.86 -20.19
CA GLN A 152 -7.74 -3.14 -20.18
C GLN A 152 -6.74 -4.29 -20.08
N ARG A 153 -6.91 -5.16 -19.09
CA ARG A 153 -6.07 -6.36 -18.95
C ARG A 153 -6.62 -7.38 -17.98
N LEU A 154 -6.25 -8.64 -18.23
CA LEU A 154 -6.35 -9.69 -17.23
C LEU A 154 -5.33 -9.46 -16.10
N THR A 155 -5.82 -9.44 -14.87
CA THR A 155 -5.07 -9.39 -13.63
C THR A 155 -5.46 -10.58 -12.74
N PHE A 156 -4.77 -10.72 -11.60
CA PHE A 156 -5.05 -11.75 -10.60
C PHE A 156 -5.17 -11.12 -9.21
N ALA A 157 -6.20 -11.53 -8.47
CA ALA A 157 -6.39 -11.19 -7.06
C ALA A 157 -5.34 -11.92 -6.20
N GLN A 158 -4.17 -11.31 -5.99
CA GLN A 158 -3.04 -11.96 -5.33
C GLN A 158 -2.67 -11.34 -3.99
N ASP A 159 -3.34 -10.25 -3.63
CA ASP A 159 -3.04 -9.48 -2.45
C ASP A 159 -4.30 -8.91 -1.77
N THR A 160 -4.13 -8.36 -0.58
CA THR A 160 -5.19 -7.66 0.16
C THR A 160 -4.63 -6.40 0.82
N GLY A 161 -5.46 -5.38 1.01
CA GLY A 161 -5.06 -4.18 1.76
C GLY A 161 -6.11 -3.77 2.77
N GLY A 162 -5.69 -3.21 3.90
CA GLY A 162 -6.61 -2.73 4.96
C GLY A 162 -7.60 -1.68 4.45
N ALA A 163 -7.18 -0.85 3.49
CA ALA A 163 -8.00 0.17 2.83
C ALA A 163 -8.84 -0.35 1.65
N ILE A 164 -8.65 -1.61 1.23
CA ILE A 164 -9.30 -2.19 0.05
C ILE A 164 -10.52 -2.99 0.52
N LYS A 165 -11.68 -2.34 0.45
CA LYS A 165 -12.97 -2.86 0.94
C LYS A 165 -14.07 -2.65 -0.10
N GLY A 166 -14.98 -3.62 -0.21
CA GLY A 166 -16.15 -3.58 -1.09
C GLY A 166 -16.02 -4.44 -2.36
N TYR A 167 -17.11 -4.47 -3.14
CA TYR A 167 -17.27 -5.39 -4.27
C TYR A 167 -16.42 -5.04 -5.51
N ALA A 168 -16.34 -3.75 -5.84
CA ALA A 168 -15.65 -3.24 -7.03
C ALA A 168 -14.50 -2.30 -6.63
N ARG A 169 -13.61 -2.79 -5.75
CA ARG A 169 -12.42 -2.06 -5.30
C ARG A 169 -11.19 -2.94 -5.52
N ALA A 170 -10.23 -2.40 -6.28
CA ALA A 170 -8.94 -3.02 -6.51
C ALA A 170 -7.83 -1.98 -6.33
N ASP A 171 -6.68 -2.43 -5.85
CA ASP A 171 -5.43 -1.67 -5.91
C ASP A 171 -4.44 -2.42 -6.79
N MET A 172 -3.77 -1.72 -7.70
CA MET A 172 -2.92 -2.34 -8.70
C MET A 172 -1.47 -2.22 -8.31
N PHE A 173 -0.78 -3.36 -8.26
CA PHE A 173 0.64 -3.38 -8.06
C PHE A 173 1.35 -2.94 -9.35
N TRP A 174 1.92 -1.73 -9.36
CA TRP A 174 2.60 -1.17 -10.53
C TRP A 174 4.07 -1.61 -10.68
N GLY A 175 4.63 -2.28 -9.68
CA GLY A 175 6.05 -2.63 -9.61
C GLY A 175 6.82 -1.74 -8.65
N ASN A 176 8.13 -1.62 -8.87
CA ASN A 176 9.04 -0.86 -8.02
C ASN A 176 9.62 0.35 -8.78
N GLY A 177 10.08 1.36 -8.03
CA GLY A 177 10.78 2.53 -8.55
C GLY A 177 9.86 3.72 -8.86
N GLU A 178 10.48 4.81 -9.31
CA GLU A 178 9.85 6.13 -9.43
C GLU A 178 8.62 6.13 -10.35
N MET A 179 8.68 5.41 -11.48
CA MET A 179 7.54 5.34 -12.40
C MET A 179 6.36 4.59 -11.78
N ALA A 180 6.61 3.50 -11.05
CA ALA A 180 5.56 2.76 -10.35
C ALA A 180 4.93 3.62 -9.25
N GLU A 181 5.74 4.36 -8.49
CA GLU A 181 5.26 5.30 -7.47
C GLU A 181 4.41 6.42 -8.08
N LYS A 182 4.82 6.98 -9.23
CA LYS A 182 4.07 8.01 -9.95
C LYS A 182 2.72 7.50 -10.46
N LEU A 183 2.68 6.29 -11.03
CA LEU A 183 1.44 5.66 -11.49
C LEU A 183 0.52 5.35 -10.31
N ALA A 184 1.05 4.70 -9.27
CA ALA A 184 0.29 4.34 -8.07
C ALA A 184 -0.26 5.57 -7.34
N GLY A 185 0.56 6.60 -7.12
CA GLY A 185 0.18 7.81 -6.39
C GLY A 185 -0.89 8.66 -7.09
N LYS A 186 -1.04 8.49 -8.41
CA LYS A 186 -2.07 9.16 -9.22
C LYS A 186 -3.30 8.29 -9.49
N MET A 187 -3.25 7.00 -9.17
CA MET A 187 -4.33 6.06 -9.49
C MET A 187 -5.55 6.30 -8.60
N LYS A 188 -6.63 6.78 -9.21
CA LYS A 188 -7.94 7.00 -8.57
C LYS A 188 -9.12 6.75 -9.51
N GLN A 189 -8.88 5.97 -10.56
CA GLN A 189 -9.81 5.83 -11.66
C GLN A 189 -11.02 4.97 -11.30
N GLU A 190 -12.13 5.25 -11.95
CA GLU A 190 -13.26 4.32 -12.02
C GLU A 190 -12.81 3.05 -12.75
N ALA A 191 -13.30 1.90 -12.28
CA ALA A 191 -12.92 0.61 -12.82
C ALA A 191 -14.09 -0.37 -12.82
N GLU A 192 -14.17 -1.15 -13.88
CA GLU A 192 -15.03 -2.33 -13.96
C GLU A 192 -14.17 -3.58 -13.72
N LEU A 193 -14.65 -4.47 -12.85
CA LEU A 193 -13.99 -5.73 -12.50
C LEU A 193 -14.89 -6.89 -12.91
N TYR A 194 -14.40 -7.78 -13.76
CA TYR A 194 -15.08 -9.02 -14.13
C TYR A 194 -14.30 -10.20 -13.59
N VAL A 195 -14.87 -10.92 -12.63
CA VAL A 195 -14.23 -12.10 -12.04
C VAL A 195 -14.48 -13.31 -12.95
N LEU A 196 -13.41 -13.97 -13.38
CA LEU A 196 -13.50 -15.16 -14.21
C LEU A 196 -13.62 -16.38 -13.31
N VAL A 197 -14.67 -17.17 -13.51
CA VAL A 197 -14.94 -18.38 -12.73
C VAL A 197 -14.70 -19.61 -13.63
N PRO A 198 -13.96 -20.63 -13.17
CA PRO A 198 -13.82 -21.89 -13.90
C PRO A 198 -15.19 -22.51 -14.18
N GLN A 199 -15.35 -23.06 -15.38
CA GLN A 199 -16.62 -23.66 -15.81
C GLN A 199 -17.02 -24.88 -14.98
N ASP A 200 -16.04 -25.66 -14.49
CA ASP A 200 -16.25 -26.95 -13.83
C ASP A 200 -16.05 -26.89 -12.30
N LYS A 201 -16.62 -25.88 -11.62
CA LYS A 201 -16.62 -25.83 -10.15
C LYS A 201 -17.68 -26.72 -9.52
#